data_AF-A0A818U4H5-F1
#
_entry.id   AF-A0A818U4H5-F1
#
_cell.length_a   1.000
_cell.length_b   1.000
_cell.length_c   1.000
_cell.angle_alpha   90.00
_cell.angle_beta   90.00
_cell.angle_gamma   90.00
#
_symmetry.space_group_name_H-M   'P 1'
#
loop_
_entity.id
_entity.type
_entity.pdbx_description
1 polymer ?
#
loop_
_entity_poly.entity_id
_entity_poly.type
_entity_poly.pdbx_seq_one_letter_code
_entity_poly.pdbx_strand_id
1 'polypeptide(L)'
;MMFIILTLISVGLLVLYVKYKYFTSHRPIPSLPAHFLFGNLLQSGLLRGASLLQVYTSFKKQLGDIYEIRLGFLHEIVVGDIDDVKHIFTHRHIYDQSDWIVEFMSVFIPDSLITLKGAKFKRHASITMPLFRHGKILSNFDLIINCTDELLNNWRSTSSDHIHCDILQQCQNLLLEIFGFIGFDYDFDTLRGTKNNELTLALRNYINTMELGVYLSAFLFSAYLKLSPKCRRAQRTIKRYLYRMMEQELTETPESRAQRKKTSLIASLVASLQTDEQAEERKSEEEKTGNQNLIYSSECTSAG
;
A
#
# COMPACT_ATOMS: atom_id res chain seq x y z
N MET A 1 39.95 -26.20 -1.58
CA MET A 1 39.82 -26.05 -3.04
C MET A 1 38.45 -26.51 -3.55
N MET A 2 37.99 -27.73 -3.23
CA MET A 2 36.68 -28.25 -3.64
C MET A 2 35.49 -27.36 -3.22
N PHE A 3 35.49 -26.84 -1.97
CA PHE A 3 34.44 -25.92 -1.50
C PHE A 3 34.38 -24.60 -2.29
N ILE A 4 35.53 -24.06 -2.69
CA ILE A 4 35.61 -22.81 -3.48
C ILE A 4 35.05 -23.04 -4.89
N ILE A 5 35.32 -24.21 -5.47
CA ILE A 5 34.80 -24.59 -6.78
C ILE A 5 33.27 -24.78 -6.70
N LEU A 6 32.78 -25.45 -5.65
CA LEU A 6 31.34 -25.67 -5.45
C LEU A 6 30.58 -24.36 -5.24
N THR A 7 31.14 -23.41 -4.48
CA THR A 7 30.52 -22.09 -4.30
C THR A 7 30.52 -21.28 -5.58
N LEU A 8 31.59 -21.29 -6.37
CA LEU A 8 31.63 -20.61 -7.67
C LEU A 8 30.62 -21.19 -8.67
N ILE A 9 30.46 -22.52 -8.71
CA ILE A 9 29.45 -23.19 -9.55
C ILE A 9 28.04 -22.82 -9.08
N SER A 10 27.78 -22.86 -7.77
CA SER A 10 26.48 -22.49 -7.20
C SER A 10 26.12 -21.03 -7.50
N VAL A 11 27.08 -20.11 -7.35
CA VAL A 11 26.91 -18.70 -7.73
C VAL A 11 26.69 -18.56 -9.24
N GLY A 12 27.44 -19.29 -10.07
CA GLY A 12 27.26 -19.28 -11.52
C GLY A 12 25.90 -19.78 -11.97
N LEU A 13 25.41 -20.89 -11.40
CA LEU A 13 24.08 -21.43 -11.64
C LEU A 13 22.98 -20.49 -11.14
N LEU A 14 23.18 -19.84 -9.98
CA LEU A 14 22.27 -18.82 -9.47
C LEU A 14 22.21 -17.62 -10.42
N VAL A 15 23.34 -17.15 -10.92
CA VAL A 15 23.41 -16.04 -11.91
C VAL A 15 22.72 -16.44 -13.21
N LEU A 16 22.94 -17.66 -13.71
CA LEU A 16 22.27 -18.16 -14.91
C LEU A 16 20.77 -18.34 -14.72
N TYR A 17 20.33 -18.87 -13.58
CA TYR A 17 18.92 -19.00 -13.22
C TYR A 17 18.25 -17.63 -13.13
N VAL A 18 18.89 -16.68 -12.44
CA VAL A 18 18.42 -15.30 -12.33
C VAL A 18 18.36 -14.65 -13.71
N LYS A 19 19.39 -14.82 -14.54
CA LYS A 19 19.43 -14.33 -15.93
C LYS A 19 18.31 -14.94 -16.78
N TYR A 20 18.09 -16.24 -16.69
CA TYR A 20 17.05 -16.90 -17.47
C TYR A 20 15.65 -16.49 -17.01
N LYS A 21 15.38 -16.52 -15.70
CA LYS A 21 14.06 -16.23 -15.13
C LYS A 21 13.66 -14.76 -15.25
N TYR A 22 14.62 -13.85 -15.12
CA TYR A 22 14.32 -12.42 -15.05
C TYR A 22 14.89 -11.60 -16.22
N PHE A 23 15.93 -12.04 -16.93
CA PHE A 23 16.66 -11.24 -17.93
C PHE A 23 16.53 -11.76 -19.38
N THR A 24 15.67 -12.74 -19.65
CA THR A 24 15.31 -13.10 -21.03
C THR A 24 14.35 -12.04 -21.57
N SER A 25 14.87 -11.20 -22.47
CA SER A 25 14.06 -10.19 -23.16
C SER A 25 13.01 -10.88 -24.03
N HIS A 26 11.74 -10.60 -23.76
CA HIS A 26 10.63 -11.09 -24.55
C HIS A 26 10.48 -10.13 -25.73
N ARG A 27 11.08 -10.46 -26.88
CA ARG A 27 10.91 -9.64 -28.09
C ARG A 27 9.46 -9.71 -28.58
N PRO A 28 8.87 -8.59 -29.07
CA PRO A 28 9.54 -7.41 -29.65
C PRO A 28 9.27 -6.07 -28.93
N ILE A 29 9.33 -6.00 -27.59
CA ILE A 29 9.09 -4.73 -26.89
C ILE A 29 10.38 -3.88 -26.85
N PRO A 30 10.35 -2.59 -27.24
CA PRO A 30 11.51 -1.70 -27.17
C PRO A 30 12.09 -1.60 -25.75
N SER A 31 13.41 -1.70 -25.62
CA SER A 31 14.11 -1.49 -24.35
C SER A 31 15.50 -0.91 -24.60
N LEU A 32 16.01 -0.14 -23.63
CA LEU A 32 17.40 0.28 -23.64
C LEU A 32 18.31 -0.87 -23.18
N PRO A 33 19.59 -0.91 -23.63
CA PRO A 33 20.56 -1.87 -23.13
C PRO A 33 20.59 -1.89 -21.61
N ALA A 34 20.42 -3.08 -21.02
CA ALA A 34 20.26 -3.25 -19.59
C ALA A 34 21.49 -3.94 -19.00
N HIS A 35 21.98 -3.44 -17.86
CA HIS A 35 23.05 -4.09 -17.11
C HIS A 35 22.57 -5.45 -16.57
N PHE A 36 23.43 -6.46 -16.60
CA PHE A 36 23.05 -7.85 -16.28
C PHE A 36 22.55 -8.06 -14.84
N LEU A 37 22.86 -7.16 -13.91
CA LEU A 37 22.42 -7.26 -12.51
C LEU A 37 21.43 -6.16 -12.11
N PHE A 38 21.61 -4.96 -12.65
CA PHE A 38 20.90 -3.75 -12.22
C PHE A 38 19.87 -3.28 -13.23
N GLY A 39 19.79 -3.93 -14.39
CA GLY A 39 18.96 -3.49 -15.49
C GLY A 39 19.34 -2.09 -15.96
N ASN A 40 18.34 -1.25 -16.12
CA ASN A 40 18.47 0.16 -16.45
C ASN A 40 18.61 1.07 -15.21
N LEU A 41 18.74 0.53 -13.98
CA LEU A 41 18.84 1.34 -12.76
C LEU A 41 20.04 2.30 -12.75
N LEU A 42 21.18 1.89 -13.30
CA LEU A 42 22.39 2.71 -13.34
C LEU A 42 22.28 3.89 -14.32
N GLN A 43 21.50 3.71 -15.41
CA GLN A 43 21.31 4.73 -16.45
C GLN A 43 20.04 5.56 -16.27
N SER A 44 19.12 5.14 -15.40
CA SER A 44 17.86 5.86 -15.17
C SER A 44 18.05 7.19 -14.43
N GLY A 45 19.15 7.36 -13.71
CA GLY A 45 19.40 8.54 -12.89
C GLY A 45 18.75 8.49 -11.50
N LEU A 46 18.03 7.41 -11.15
CA LEU A 46 17.40 7.24 -9.82
C LEU A 46 18.42 7.30 -8.69
N LEU A 47 19.56 6.62 -8.86
CA LEU A 47 20.66 6.65 -7.88
C LEU A 47 21.31 8.03 -7.74
N ARG A 48 21.01 8.97 -8.65
CA ARG A 48 21.47 10.36 -8.65
C ARG A 48 20.36 11.34 -8.24
N GLY A 49 19.22 10.84 -7.74
CA GLY A 49 18.12 11.66 -7.25
C GLY A 49 17.02 11.99 -8.28
N ALA A 50 17.02 11.36 -9.46
CA ALA A 50 15.88 11.47 -10.36
C ALA A 50 14.62 10.86 -9.72
N SER A 51 13.45 11.42 -9.99
CA SER A 51 12.18 10.80 -9.59
C SER A 51 11.74 9.73 -10.60
N LEU A 52 10.91 8.77 -10.17
CA LEU A 52 10.34 7.77 -11.07
C LEU A 52 9.63 8.42 -12.28
N LEU A 53 8.90 9.52 -12.06
CA LEU A 53 8.25 10.26 -13.14
C LEU A 53 9.27 10.77 -14.19
N GLN A 54 10.40 11.31 -13.75
CA GLN A 54 11.46 11.75 -14.66
C GLN A 54 12.05 10.57 -15.44
N VAL A 55 12.26 9.43 -14.79
CA VAL A 55 12.72 8.20 -15.45
C VAL A 55 11.75 7.78 -16.53
N TYR A 56 10.47 7.56 -16.19
CA TYR A 56 9.45 7.13 -17.15
C TYR A 56 9.32 8.12 -18.30
N THR A 57 9.31 9.43 -18.01
CA THR A 57 9.25 10.47 -19.06
C THR A 57 10.45 10.39 -20.00
N SER A 58 11.65 10.16 -19.47
CA SER A 58 12.88 10.09 -20.27
C SER A 58 12.95 8.82 -21.13
N PHE A 59 12.42 7.70 -20.66
CA PHE A 59 12.35 6.44 -21.41
C PHE A 59 11.27 6.52 -22.47
N LYS A 60 10.08 7.02 -22.12
CA LYS A 60 8.99 7.28 -23.07
C LYS A 60 9.46 8.13 -24.25
N LYS A 61 10.21 9.21 -23.98
CA LYS A 61 10.77 10.08 -25.03
C LYS A 61 11.70 9.34 -26.00
N GLN A 62 12.39 8.29 -25.55
CA GLN A 62 13.37 7.54 -26.35
C GLN A 62 12.78 6.30 -27.04
N LEU A 63 11.82 5.64 -26.38
CA LEU A 63 11.33 4.32 -26.77
C LEU A 63 9.88 4.33 -27.28
N GLY A 64 9.15 5.43 -27.10
CA GLY A 64 7.74 5.57 -27.46
C GLY A 64 6.80 5.19 -26.32
N ASP A 65 5.55 4.86 -26.66
CA ASP A 65 4.47 4.61 -25.70
C ASP A 65 4.45 3.21 -25.09
N ILE A 66 5.14 2.24 -25.70
CA ILE A 66 5.26 0.88 -25.18
C ILE A 66 6.73 0.53 -25.08
N TYR A 67 7.21 0.25 -23.88
CA TYR A 67 8.59 -0.12 -23.67
C TYR A 67 8.79 -0.94 -22.40
N GLU A 68 9.90 -1.66 -22.37
CA GLU A 68 10.33 -2.46 -21.24
C GLU A 68 11.41 -1.71 -20.47
N ILE A 69 11.24 -1.60 -19.16
CA ILE A 69 12.24 -1.04 -18.25
C ILE A 69 12.53 -2.02 -17.12
N ARG A 70 13.79 -2.04 -16.71
CA ARG A 70 14.26 -2.82 -15.58
C ARG A 70 14.94 -1.95 -14.55
N LEU A 71 14.42 -1.91 -13.33
CA LEU A 71 14.99 -1.15 -12.22
C LEU A 71 15.36 -2.10 -11.08
N GLY A 72 16.55 -2.69 -11.16
CA GLY A 72 17.00 -3.73 -10.21
C GLY A 72 16.17 -5.02 -10.35
N PHE A 73 15.38 -5.33 -9.32
CA PHE A 73 14.46 -6.48 -9.29
C PHE A 73 13.11 -6.18 -9.94
N LEU A 74 12.75 -4.91 -10.11
CA LEU A 74 11.54 -4.51 -10.81
C LEU A 74 11.78 -4.66 -12.32
N HIS A 75 10.91 -5.44 -12.95
CA HIS A 75 10.86 -5.60 -14.39
C HIS A 75 9.43 -5.34 -14.83
N GLU A 76 9.24 -4.35 -15.68
CA GLU A 76 7.92 -3.90 -16.08
C GLU A 76 7.88 -3.52 -17.56
N ILE A 77 6.70 -3.74 -18.15
CA ILE A 77 6.33 -3.20 -19.45
C ILE A 77 5.48 -1.97 -19.16
N VAL A 78 5.97 -0.81 -19.59
CA VAL A 78 5.26 0.45 -19.51
C VAL A 78 4.40 0.59 -20.75
N VAL A 79 3.12 0.87 -20.54
CA VAL A 79 2.12 1.08 -21.60
C VAL A 79 1.51 2.46 -21.38
N GLY A 80 1.70 3.34 -22.36
CA GLY A 80 1.28 4.74 -22.32
C GLY A 80 0.29 5.13 -23.40
N ASP A 81 0.01 4.24 -24.36
CA ASP A 81 -1.04 4.44 -25.36
C ASP A 81 -2.42 4.28 -24.70
N ILE A 82 -3.36 5.18 -25.04
CA ILE A 82 -4.66 5.23 -24.37
C ILE A 82 -5.55 4.02 -24.67
N ASP A 83 -5.48 3.48 -25.89
CA ASP A 83 -6.29 2.34 -26.30
C ASP A 83 -5.77 1.06 -25.65
N ASP A 84 -4.45 0.89 -25.56
CA ASP A 84 -3.82 -0.22 -24.85
C ASP A 84 -4.06 -0.15 -23.34
N VAL A 85 -3.92 1.04 -22.73
CA VAL A 85 -4.24 1.25 -21.31
C VAL A 85 -5.70 0.90 -21.05
N LYS A 86 -6.62 1.39 -21.88
CA LYS A 86 -8.04 1.05 -21.78
C LYS A 86 -8.26 -0.45 -21.88
N HIS A 87 -7.64 -1.11 -22.86
CA HIS A 87 -7.72 -2.56 -23.03
C HIS A 87 -7.30 -3.30 -21.75
N ILE A 88 -6.14 -2.95 -21.17
CA ILE A 88 -5.63 -3.56 -19.93
C ILE A 88 -6.64 -3.39 -18.78
N PHE A 89 -7.13 -2.18 -18.56
CA PHE A 89 -8.02 -1.89 -17.44
C PHE A 89 -9.44 -2.45 -17.62
N THR A 90 -9.92 -2.65 -18.85
CA THR A 90 -11.23 -3.28 -19.10
C THR A 90 -11.19 -4.81 -19.10
N HIS A 91 -10.05 -5.43 -19.41
CA HIS A 91 -9.91 -6.89 -19.47
C HIS A 91 -9.30 -7.48 -18.20
N ARG A 92 -9.93 -7.21 -17.04
CA ARG A 92 -9.46 -7.66 -15.71
C ARG A 92 -9.38 -9.17 -15.50
N HIS A 93 -9.97 -9.96 -16.40
CA HIS A 93 -9.86 -11.42 -16.40
C HIS A 93 -8.56 -11.92 -17.05
N ILE A 94 -7.92 -11.07 -17.87
CA ILE A 94 -6.61 -11.31 -18.49
C ILE A 94 -5.52 -10.64 -17.64
N TYR A 95 -5.76 -9.39 -17.24
CA TYR A 95 -4.82 -8.57 -16.49
C TYR A 95 -5.33 -8.39 -15.05
N ASP A 96 -4.72 -9.12 -14.13
CA ASP A 96 -4.91 -8.87 -12.70
C ASP A 96 -3.73 -8.10 -12.10
N GLN A 97 -3.87 -7.66 -10.85
CA GLN A 97 -2.81 -7.00 -10.12
C GLN A 97 -1.54 -7.86 -10.10
N SER A 98 -0.37 -7.26 -10.34
CA SER A 98 0.91 -7.98 -10.35
C SER A 98 1.19 -8.68 -9.01
N ASP A 99 1.71 -9.91 -9.04
CA ASP A 99 2.13 -10.60 -7.80
C ASP A 99 3.27 -9.85 -7.10
N TRP A 100 4.17 -9.23 -7.88
CA TRP A 100 5.25 -8.42 -7.34
C TRP A 100 4.72 -7.25 -6.50
N ILE A 101 3.70 -6.51 -6.98
CA ILE A 101 3.15 -5.39 -6.21
C ILE A 101 2.43 -5.89 -4.96
N VAL A 102 1.77 -7.04 -5.02
CA VAL A 102 1.11 -7.64 -3.85
C VAL A 102 2.12 -8.07 -2.81
N GLU A 103 3.17 -8.79 -3.19
CA GLU A 103 4.25 -9.21 -2.28
C GLU A 103 4.94 -7.99 -1.66
N PHE A 104 5.29 -7.00 -2.49
CA PHE A 104 5.93 -5.78 -2.04
C PHE A 104 5.07 -5.00 -1.04
N MET A 105 3.81 -4.74 -1.38
CA MET A 105 2.88 -4.00 -0.52
C MET A 105 2.51 -4.78 0.74
N SER A 106 2.49 -6.12 0.70
CA SER A 106 2.21 -6.96 1.87
C SER A 106 3.29 -6.88 2.95
N VAL A 107 4.54 -6.53 2.57
CA VAL A 107 5.60 -6.24 3.55
C VAL A 107 5.29 -4.98 4.36
N PHE A 108 4.55 -4.03 3.79
CA PHE A 108 4.14 -2.79 4.44
C PHE A 108 2.78 -2.86 5.12
N ILE A 109 1.76 -3.33 4.42
CA ILE A 109 0.37 -3.32 4.87
C ILE A 109 -0.25 -4.67 4.53
N PRO A 110 0.11 -5.72 5.30
CA PRO A 110 -0.40 -7.07 5.06
C PRO A 110 -1.92 -7.08 5.18
N ASP A 111 -2.57 -7.92 4.36
CA ASP A 111 -4.03 -8.13 4.36
C ASP A 111 -4.86 -6.85 4.18
N SER A 112 -4.27 -5.82 3.56
CA SER A 112 -4.97 -4.59 3.21
C SER A 112 -5.76 -4.75 1.92
N LEU A 113 -6.78 -3.91 1.72
CA LEU A 113 -7.63 -3.98 0.52
C LEU A 113 -6.82 -3.91 -0.80
N ILE A 114 -5.68 -3.22 -0.78
CA ILE A 114 -4.77 -3.08 -1.93
C ILE A 114 -3.87 -4.30 -2.18
N THR A 115 -3.75 -5.23 -1.24
CA THR A 115 -2.97 -6.48 -1.39
C THR A 115 -3.86 -7.70 -1.63
N LEU A 116 -5.17 -7.57 -1.43
CA LEU A 116 -6.11 -8.67 -1.59
C LEU A 116 -6.51 -8.86 -3.07
N LYS A 117 -6.69 -10.13 -3.46
CA LYS A 117 -7.21 -10.54 -4.77
C LYS A 117 -8.49 -11.38 -4.65
N GLY A 118 -9.20 -11.55 -5.77
CA GLY A 118 -10.31 -12.50 -5.89
C GLY A 118 -11.42 -12.34 -4.85
N ALA A 119 -11.84 -13.46 -4.24
CA ALA A 119 -12.94 -13.49 -3.29
C ALA A 119 -12.68 -12.67 -2.01
N LYS A 120 -11.45 -12.68 -1.50
CA LYS A 120 -11.07 -11.89 -0.31
C LYS A 120 -11.20 -10.39 -0.59
N PHE A 121 -10.69 -9.93 -1.74
CA PHE A 121 -10.88 -8.54 -2.18
C PHE A 121 -12.36 -8.18 -2.28
N LYS A 122 -13.18 -8.99 -2.97
CA LYS A 122 -14.62 -8.74 -3.13
C LYS A 122 -15.33 -8.59 -1.79
N ARG A 123 -15.00 -9.45 -0.81
CA ARG A 123 -15.55 -9.39 0.55
C ARG A 123 -15.18 -8.06 1.23
N HIS A 124 -13.90 -7.73 1.33
CA HIS A 124 -13.45 -6.50 1.99
C HIS A 124 -13.98 -5.25 1.27
N ALA A 125 -13.95 -5.23 -0.07
CA ALA A 125 -14.49 -4.14 -0.88
C ALA A 125 -15.99 -3.94 -0.67
N SER A 126 -16.76 -5.03 -0.49
CA SER A 126 -18.22 -4.93 -0.24
C SER A 126 -18.56 -4.22 1.07
N ILE A 127 -17.65 -4.23 2.04
CA ILE A 127 -17.79 -3.54 3.34
C ILE A 127 -17.29 -2.11 3.24
N THR A 128 -16.12 -1.91 2.60
CA THR A 128 -15.41 -0.62 2.58
C THR A 128 -15.91 0.34 1.51
N MET A 129 -16.13 -0.12 0.27
CA MET A 129 -16.50 0.76 -0.86
C MET A 129 -17.84 1.50 -0.70
N PRO A 130 -18.90 0.96 -0.08
CA PRO A 130 -20.14 1.69 0.12
C PRO A 130 -20.00 2.99 0.92
N LEU A 131 -18.95 3.10 1.75
CA LEU A 131 -18.68 4.28 2.58
C LEU A 131 -18.19 5.47 1.75
N PHE A 132 -17.61 5.23 0.58
CA PHE A 132 -17.12 6.25 -0.34
C PHE A 132 -18.16 6.66 -1.40
N ARG A 133 -19.43 6.28 -1.23
CA ARG A 133 -20.50 6.72 -2.14
C ARG A 133 -20.77 8.20 -1.96
N HIS A 134 -21.07 8.89 -3.06
CA HIS A 134 -21.33 10.34 -3.11
C HIS A 134 -22.23 10.86 -1.97
N GLY A 135 -23.37 10.20 -1.72
CA GLY A 135 -24.30 10.62 -0.67
C GLY A 135 -23.73 10.58 0.76
N LYS A 136 -22.72 9.73 1.02
CA LYS A 136 -22.02 9.65 2.31
C LYS A 136 -20.95 10.72 2.46
N ILE A 137 -20.32 11.12 1.36
CA ILE A 137 -19.36 12.23 1.36
C ILE A 137 -20.11 13.55 1.59
N LEU A 138 -21.25 13.75 0.90
CA LEU A 138 -22.06 14.95 1.05
C LEU A 138 -22.60 15.16 2.48
N SER A 139 -22.94 14.09 3.21
CA SER A 139 -23.40 14.23 4.60
C SER A 139 -22.32 14.75 5.56
N ASN A 140 -21.05 14.77 5.13
CA ASN A 140 -19.92 15.27 5.92
C ASN A 140 -19.42 16.64 5.42
N PHE A 141 -20.17 17.32 4.56
CA PHE A 141 -19.73 18.59 3.96
C PHE A 141 -19.50 19.68 5.01
N ASP A 142 -20.41 19.82 5.97
CA ASP A 142 -20.26 20.78 7.07
C ASP A 142 -19.00 20.50 7.91
N LEU A 143 -18.67 19.22 8.12
CA LEU A 143 -17.45 18.83 8.82
C LEU A 143 -16.20 19.25 8.05
N ILE A 144 -16.18 19.01 6.74
CA ILE A 144 -15.07 19.41 5.86
C ILE A 144 -14.89 20.94 5.90
N ILE A 145 -15.99 21.71 5.86
CA ILE A 145 -15.96 23.17 6.00
C ILE A 145 -15.37 23.55 7.35
N ASN A 146 -15.86 22.97 8.45
CA ASN A 146 -15.40 23.30 9.79
C ASN A 146 -13.89 23.05 9.97
N CYS A 147 -13.37 21.90 9.51
CA CYS A 147 -11.93 21.62 9.55
C CYS A 147 -11.12 22.61 8.71
N THR A 148 -11.66 23.01 7.55
CA THR A 148 -11.01 23.99 6.66
C THR A 148 -10.99 25.38 7.31
N ASP A 149 -12.12 25.81 7.91
CA ASP A 149 -12.22 27.08 8.62
C ASP A 149 -11.30 27.11 9.85
N GLU A 150 -11.16 25.99 10.58
CA GLU A 150 -10.21 25.87 11.68
C GLU A 150 -8.77 26.12 11.20
N LEU A 151 -8.36 25.50 10.09
CA LEU A 151 -7.04 25.75 9.49
C LEU A 151 -6.86 27.22 9.08
N LEU A 152 -7.85 27.79 8.38
CA LEU A 152 -7.80 29.19 7.93
C LEU A 152 -7.76 30.18 9.09
N ASN A 153 -8.49 29.89 10.16
CA ASN A 153 -8.48 30.71 11.38
C ASN A 153 -7.13 30.63 12.09
N ASN A 154 -6.48 29.46 12.11
CA ASN A 154 -5.11 29.31 12.62
C ASN A 154 -4.10 30.12 11.80
N TRP A 155 -4.27 30.16 10.47
CA TRP A 155 -3.43 31.01 9.62
C TRP A 155 -3.64 32.49 9.91
N ARG A 156 -4.89 32.94 10.01
CA ARG A 156 -5.25 34.34 10.30
C ARG A 156 -4.80 34.79 11.68
N SER A 157 -4.80 33.89 12.68
CA SER A 157 -4.38 34.22 14.05
C SER A 157 -2.85 34.33 14.20
N THR A 158 -2.08 33.75 13.27
CA THR A 158 -0.62 33.71 13.34
C THR A 158 0.03 35.01 12.83
N SER A 159 -0.58 35.72 11.87
CA SER A 159 -0.02 36.97 11.31
C SER A 159 -1.07 37.78 10.56
N SER A 160 -1.05 39.12 10.72
CA SER A 160 -1.99 40.03 10.04
C SER A 160 -1.64 40.31 8.58
N ASP A 161 -0.36 40.19 8.21
CA ASP A 161 0.14 40.70 6.93
C ASP A 161 0.56 39.56 5.98
N HIS A 162 1.36 38.60 6.46
CA HIS A 162 1.91 37.51 5.64
C HIS A 162 2.02 36.22 6.44
N ILE A 163 1.64 35.09 5.82
CA ILE A 163 1.74 33.74 6.37
C ILE A 163 2.86 32.99 5.64
N HIS A 164 3.92 32.65 6.37
CA HIS A 164 4.96 31.74 5.88
C HIS A 164 4.71 30.34 6.44
N CYS A 165 4.18 29.44 5.62
CA CYS A 165 3.92 28.06 6.01
C CYS A 165 4.21 27.06 4.88
N ASP A 166 4.43 25.80 5.26
CA ASP A 166 4.49 24.67 4.32
C ASP A 166 3.05 24.20 4.00
N ILE A 167 2.49 24.70 2.90
CA ILE A 167 1.12 24.38 2.47
C ILE A 167 0.92 22.87 2.29
N LEU A 168 1.92 22.13 1.80
CA LEU A 168 1.81 20.68 1.62
C LEU A 168 1.59 20.00 2.96
N GLN A 169 2.37 20.37 3.98
CA GLN A 169 2.20 19.84 5.31
C GLN A 169 0.85 20.24 5.92
N GLN A 170 0.43 21.49 5.75
CA GLN A 170 -0.86 21.96 6.27
C GLN A 170 -2.04 21.21 5.63
N CYS A 171 -2.01 21.00 4.31
CA CYS A 171 -3.02 20.22 3.60
C CYS A 171 -2.99 18.73 4.01
N GLN A 172 -1.81 18.15 4.26
CA GLN A 172 -1.70 16.79 4.77
C GLN A 172 -2.35 16.64 6.15
N ASN A 173 -2.13 17.60 7.06
CA ASN A 173 -2.77 17.62 8.38
C ASN A 173 -4.29 17.75 8.23
N LEU A 174 -4.77 18.73 7.43
CA LEU A 174 -6.19 18.92 7.17
C LEU A 174 -6.87 17.65 6.65
N LEU A 175 -6.26 16.99 5.65
CA LEU A 175 -6.80 15.74 5.12
C LEU A 175 -6.79 14.63 6.17
N LEU A 176 -5.73 14.51 6.97
CA LEU A 176 -5.66 13.52 8.03
C LEU A 176 -6.76 13.75 9.08
N GLU A 177 -7.03 15.00 9.46
CA GLU A 177 -8.12 15.37 10.37
C GLU A 177 -9.48 14.98 9.81
N ILE A 178 -9.78 15.39 8.57
CA ILE A 178 -11.04 15.08 7.89
C ILE A 178 -11.24 13.56 7.78
N PHE A 179 -10.19 12.81 7.42
CA PHE A 179 -10.26 11.35 7.37
C PHE A 179 -10.43 10.72 8.75
N GLY A 180 -9.81 11.30 9.79
CA GLY A 180 -9.99 10.90 11.18
C GLY A 180 -11.46 10.96 11.59
N PHE A 181 -12.09 12.11 11.36
CA PHE A 181 -13.50 12.28 11.68
C PHE A 181 -14.42 11.42 10.82
N ILE A 182 -14.30 11.49 9.49
CA ILE A 182 -15.25 10.80 8.59
C ILE A 182 -15.08 9.27 8.67
N GLY A 183 -13.84 8.79 8.70
CA GLY A 183 -13.55 7.36 8.69
C GLY A 183 -13.65 6.73 10.07
N PHE A 184 -13.14 7.41 11.09
CA PHE A 184 -12.88 6.80 12.39
C PHE A 184 -13.59 7.50 13.55
N ASP A 185 -14.30 8.61 13.28
CA ASP A 185 -14.87 9.49 14.30
C ASP A 185 -13.84 9.84 15.40
N TYR A 186 -12.64 10.16 14.94
CA TYR A 186 -11.48 10.35 15.80
C TYR A 186 -10.82 11.70 15.48
N ASP A 187 -10.73 12.57 16.48
CA ASP A 187 -9.99 13.82 16.43
C ASP A 187 -8.49 13.51 16.59
N PHE A 188 -7.72 13.70 15.52
CA PHE A 188 -6.28 13.46 15.57
C PHE A 188 -5.50 14.64 16.13
N ASP A 189 -6.17 15.78 16.36
CA ASP A 189 -5.59 17.01 16.86
C ASP A 189 -4.42 17.48 15.98
N THR A 190 -4.54 17.30 14.66
CA THR A 190 -3.50 17.66 13.69
C THR A 190 -3.49 19.15 13.36
N LEU A 191 -4.61 19.84 13.65
CA LEU A 191 -4.80 21.27 13.39
C LEU A 191 -4.47 22.15 14.61
N ARG A 192 -4.56 21.62 15.84
CA ARG A 192 -4.35 22.40 17.09
C ARG A 192 -2.96 22.19 17.66
N GLY A 193 -1.92 22.65 16.97
CA GLY A 193 -0.57 22.60 17.54
C GLY A 193 0.53 23.19 16.67
N THR A 194 1.50 23.83 17.32
CA THR A 194 2.75 24.32 16.70
C THR A 194 3.79 23.21 16.48
N LYS A 195 3.56 22.00 17.00
CA LYS A 195 4.43 20.84 16.81
C LYS A 195 3.79 19.86 15.84
N ASN A 196 4.61 19.38 14.89
CA ASN A 196 4.22 18.31 13.96
C ASN A 196 3.57 17.15 14.70
N ASN A 197 2.33 16.81 14.31
CA ASN A 197 1.60 15.68 14.86
C ASN A 197 2.43 14.39 14.73
N GLU A 198 2.55 13.63 15.84
CA GLU A 198 3.37 12.40 15.90
C GLU A 198 2.95 11.39 14.83
N LEU A 199 1.64 11.28 14.56
CA LEU A 199 1.07 10.41 13.53
C LEU A 199 1.45 10.86 12.13
N THR A 200 1.37 12.16 11.84
CA THR A 200 1.77 12.70 10.52
C THR A 200 3.24 12.40 10.23
N LEU A 201 4.12 12.61 11.23
CA LEU A 201 5.54 12.30 11.09
C LEU A 201 5.78 10.80 10.93
N ALA A 202 5.03 9.96 11.67
CA ALA A 202 5.11 8.51 11.53
C ALA A 202 4.68 8.04 10.14
N LEU A 203 3.56 8.53 9.60
CA LEU A 203 3.07 8.22 8.26
C LEU A 203 4.07 8.66 7.19
N ARG A 204 4.62 9.88 7.28
CA ARG A 204 5.63 10.38 6.33
C ARG A 204 6.89 9.49 6.33
N ASN A 205 7.41 9.14 7.51
CA ASN A 205 8.55 8.24 7.62
C ASN A 205 8.23 6.84 7.06
N TYR A 206 6.99 6.39 7.23
CA TYR A 206 6.53 5.10 6.71
C TYR A 206 6.49 5.09 5.17
N ILE A 207 5.91 6.11 4.55
CA ILE A 207 5.81 6.27 3.09
C ILE A 207 7.20 6.45 2.46
N ASN A 208 8.06 7.30 3.03
CA ASN A 208 9.41 7.51 2.50
C ASN A 208 10.25 6.22 2.52
N THR A 209 9.96 5.32 3.46
CA THR A 209 10.62 4.01 3.50
C THR A 209 10.15 3.09 2.36
N MET A 210 8.91 3.26 1.89
CA MET A 210 8.35 2.52 0.75
C MET A 210 9.09 2.80 -0.54
N GLU A 211 9.46 4.04 -0.79
CA GLU A 211 10.23 4.40 -1.98
C GLU A 211 11.56 3.64 -2.07
N LEU A 212 12.25 3.42 -0.94
CA LEU A 212 13.48 2.63 -0.91
C LEU A 212 13.22 1.16 -1.26
N GLY A 213 12.07 0.64 -0.84
CA GLY A 213 11.72 -0.76 -1.02
C GLY A 213 11.43 -1.16 -2.47
N VAL A 214 11.01 -0.21 -3.32
CA VAL A 214 10.75 -0.45 -4.76
C VAL A 214 11.99 -1.04 -5.47
N TYR A 215 13.19 -0.70 -5.01
CA TYR A 215 14.45 -1.13 -5.63
C TYR A 215 15.05 -2.40 -5.01
N LEU A 216 14.52 -2.86 -3.89
CA LEU A 216 15.00 -4.03 -3.16
C LEU A 216 14.08 -5.22 -3.40
N SER A 217 14.59 -6.44 -3.29
CA SER A 217 13.72 -7.61 -3.24
C SER A 217 12.88 -7.58 -1.97
N ALA A 218 11.67 -8.15 -2.00
CA ALA A 218 10.77 -8.18 -0.83
C ALA A 218 11.44 -8.75 0.43
N PHE A 219 12.33 -9.73 0.27
CA PHE A 219 13.13 -10.30 1.35
C PHE A 219 14.11 -9.27 1.96
N LEU A 220 14.94 -8.63 1.13
CA LEU A 220 15.91 -7.62 1.59
C LEU A 220 15.18 -6.42 2.22
N PHE A 221 14.05 -6.06 1.64
CA PHE A 221 13.23 -4.97 2.11
C PHE A 221 12.55 -5.28 3.45
N SER A 222 12.02 -6.51 3.63
CA SER A 222 11.50 -7.00 4.91
C SER A 222 12.57 -7.01 5.99
N ALA A 223 13.80 -7.44 5.67
CA ALA A 223 14.93 -7.35 6.58
C ALA A 223 15.22 -5.88 6.96
N TYR A 224 15.31 -4.97 5.97
CA TYR A 224 15.54 -3.55 6.22
C TYR A 224 14.50 -2.94 7.17
N LEU A 225 13.21 -3.23 6.97
CA LEU A 225 12.14 -2.75 7.85
C LEU A 225 12.32 -3.24 9.29
N LYS A 226 12.65 -4.53 9.46
CA LYS A 226 12.89 -5.13 10.78
C LYS A 226 14.10 -4.53 11.48
N LEU A 227 15.15 -4.17 10.74
CA LEU A 227 16.39 -3.63 11.27
C LEU A 227 16.31 -2.11 11.55
N SER A 228 15.56 -1.35 10.75
CA SER A 228 15.50 0.12 10.83
C SER A 228 14.73 0.62 12.07
N PRO A 229 15.38 1.30 13.04
CA PRO A 229 14.71 1.78 14.24
C PRO A 229 13.67 2.87 13.94
N LYS A 230 13.89 3.66 12.87
CA LYS A 230 12.94 4.69 12.41
C LYS A 230 11.62 4.06 11.98
N CYS A 231 11.68 2.98 11.20
CA CYS A 231 10.49 2.27 10.70
C CYS A 231 9.73 1.61 11.85
N ARG A 232 10.45 0.94 12.77
CA ARG A 232 9.83 0.34 13.96
C ARG A 232 9.13 1.39 14.82
N ARG A 233 9.72 2.57 14.99
CA ARG A 233 9.09 3.68 15.75
C ARG A 233 7.83 4.17 15.04
N ALA A 234 7.90 4.42 13.73
CA ALA A 234 6.74 4.83 12.93
C ALA A 234 5.60 3.80 13.00
N GLN A 235 5.89 2.52 12.80
CA GLN A 235 4.91 1.43 12.91
C GLN A 235 4.27 1.37 14.29
N ARG A 236 5.04 1.53 15.36
CA ARG A 236 4.49 1.54 16.73
C ARG A 236 3.55 2.73 16.95
N THR A 237 3.90 3.91 16.44
CA THR A 237 3.03 5.08 16.52
C THR A 237 1.73 4.84 15.74
N ILE A 238 1.81 4.41 14.48
CA ILE A 238 0.62 4.10 13.67
C ILE A 238 -0.27 3.06 14.36
N LYS A 239 0.30 1.95 14.83
CA LYS A 239 -0.45 0.91 15.57
C LYS A 239 -1.11 1.46 16.82
N ARG A 240 -0.45 2.34 17.57
CA ARG A 240 -1.02 2.96 18.77
C ARG A 240 -2.30 3.75 18.45
N TYR A 241 -2.29 4.54 17.38
CA TYR A 241 -3.48 5.27 16.94
C TYR A 241 -4.57 4.32 16.45
N LEU A 242 -4.22 3.29 15.67
CA LEU A 242 -5.19 2.26 15.25
C LEU A 242 -5.88 1.59 16.45
N TYR A 243 -5.11 1.19 17.46
CA TYR A 243 -5.68 0.58 18.67
C TYR A 243 -6.59 1.54 19.44
N ARG A 244 -6.22 2.82 19.57
CA ARG A 244 -7.07 3.82 20.22
C ARG A 244 -8.41 4.01 19.50
N MET A 245 -8.38 4.09 18.17
CA MET A 245 -9.60 4.20 17.36
C MET A 245 -10.48 2.95 17.53
N MET A 246 -9.87 1.75 17.52
CA MET A 246 -10.60 0.51 17.75
C MET A 246 -11.20 0.44 19.15
N GLU A 247 -10.45 0.80 20.18
CA GLU A 247 -10.88 0.79 21.57
C GLU A 247 -12.07 1.74 21.78
N GLN A 248 -11.98 2.97 21.26
CA GLN A 248 -13.08 3.93 21.30
C GLN A 248 -14.36 3.33 20.70
N GLU A 249 -14.28 2.76 19.49
CA GLU A 249 -15.45 2.16 18.83
C GLU A 249 -15.98 0.91 19.57
N LEU A 250 -15.10 0.16 20.24
CA LEU A 250 -15.49 -1.01 21.03
C LEU A 250 -16.15 -0.64 22.37
N THR A 251 -15.84 0.54 22.93
CA THR A 251 -16.48 1.05 24.16
C THR A 251 -17.88 1.62 23.93
N GLU A 252 -18.22 1.98 22.69
CA GLU A 252 -19.56 2.44 22.31
C GLU A 252 -20.63 1.35 22.51
N THR A 253 -21.85 1.76 22.85
CA THR A 253 -22.96 0.82 23.05
C THR A 253 -23.30 0.08 21.75
N PRO A 254 -23.79 -1.18 21.82
CA PRO A 254 -24.17 -1.93 20.63
C PRO A 254 -25.20 -1.21 19.74
N GLU A 255 -26.10 -0.44 20.35
CA GLU A 255 -27.11 0.37 19.66
C GLU A 255 -26.49 1.56 18.91
N SER A 256 -25.60 2.31 19.57
CA SER A 256 -24.81 3.39 18.96
C SER A 256 -23.99 2.87 17.79
N ARG A 257 -23.31 1.73 17.97
CA ARG A 257 -22.52 1.07 16.91
C ARG A 257 -23.37 0.61 15.73
N ALA A 258 -24.56 0.06 15.97
CA ALA A 258 -25.47 -0.37 14.91
C ALA A 258 -25.96 0.81 14.05
N GLN A 259 -26.19 1.97 14.68
CA GLN A 259 -26.52 3.21 13.98
C GLN A 259 -25.33 3.75 13.18
N ARG A 260 -24.13 3.75 13.79
CA ARG A 260 -22.89 4.26 13.21
C ARG A 260 -22.26 3.35 12.15
N LYS A 261 -22.62 2.07 12.10
CA LYS A 261 -22.20 1.12 11.05
C LYS A 261 -22.40 1.65 9.63
N LYS A 262 -23.42 2.50 9.42
CA LYS A 262 -23.77 3.06 8.11
C LYS A 262 -22.98 4.33 7.77
N THR A 263 -22.25 4.92 8.70
CA THR A 263 -21.61 6.24 8.55
C THR A 263 -20.13 6.23 8.84
N SER A 264 -19.64 5.35 9.72
CA SER A 264 -18.24 5.23 10.11
C SER A 264 -17.57 3.98 9.52
N LEU A 265 -16.34 4.13 9.02
CA LEU A 265 -15.56 3.03 8.45
C LEU A 265 -15.17 2.02 9.54
N ILE A 266 -14.72 2.49 10.71
CA ILE A 266 -14.33 1.59 11.79
C ILE A 266 -15.52 0.81 12.34
N ALA A 267 -16.67 1.45 12.49
CA ALA A 267 -17.91 0.80 12.90
C ALA A 267 -18.32 -0.31 11.92
N SER A 268 -18.24 -0.04 10.61
CA SER A 268 -18.54 -1.02 9.55
C SER A 268 -17.58 -2.22 9.59
N LEU A 269 -16.28 -1.97 9.76
CA LEU A 269 -15.26 -3.01 9.84
C LEU A 269 -15.41 -3.88 11.09
N VAL A 270 -15.57 -3.27 12.28
CA VAL A 270 -15.76 -3.99 13.54
C VAL A 270 -17.03 -4.84 13.47
N ALA A 271 -18.14 -4.31 12.98
CA ALA A 271 -19.39 -5.06 12.84
C ALA A 271 -19.25 -6.25 11.87
N SER A 272 -18.48 -6.10 10.78
CA SER A 272 -18.22 -7.20 9.87
C SER A 272 -17.39 -8.30 10.52
N LEU A 273 -16.33 -7.94 11.25
CA LEU A 273 -15.47 -8.91 11.95
C LEU A 273 -16.28 -9.72 12.98
N GLN A 274 -17.14 -9.06 13.77
CA GLN A 274 -18.01 -9.76 14.72
C GLN A 274 -19.00 -10.70 14.03
N THR A 275 -19.51 -10.32 12.86
CA THR A 275 -20.41 -11.19 12.07
C THR A 275 -19.67 -12.43 11.58
N ASP A 276 -18.40 -12.26 11.21
CA ASP A 276 -17.54 -13.32 10.69
C ASP A 276 -17.12 -14.30 11.80
N GLU A 277 -16.70 -13.79 12.97
CA GLU A 277 -16.42 -14.60 14.16
C GLU A 277 -17.65 -15.42 14.57
N GLN A 278 -18.82 -14.79 14.64
CA GLN A 278 -20.06 -15.50 14.95
C GLN A 278 -20.49 -16.50 13.88
N ALA A 279 -20.12 -16.29 12.62
CA ALA A 279 -20.38 -17.24 11.53
C ALA A 279 -19.42 -18.43 11.61
N GLU A 280 -18.16 -18.21 11.97
CA GLU A 280 -17.17 -19.28 12.21
C GLU A 280 -17.47 -20.07 13.49
N GLU A 281 -17.94 -19.42 14.55
CA GLU A 281 -18.40 -20.09 15.77
C GLU A 281 -19.62 -20.97 15.52
N ARG A 282 -20.52 -20.57 14.61
CA ARG A 282 -21.73 -21.31 14.23
C ARG A 282 -21.50 -22.48 13.26
N LYS A 283 -20.33 -22.58 12.62
CA LYS A 283 -19.97 -23.78 11.85
C LYS A 283 -19.77 -24.96 12.80
N SER A 284 -20.43 -26.09 12.53
CA SER A 284 -20.30 -27.31 13.33
C SER A 284 -18.83 -27.76 13.41
N GLU A 285 -18.45 -28.42 14.50
CA GLU A 285 -17.08 -28.96 14.69
C GLU A 285 -16.69 -29.91 13.53
N GLU A 286 -17.66 -30.58 12.90
CA GLU A 286 -17.46 -31.42 11.71
C GLU A 286 -17.00 -30.62 10.48
N GLU A 287 -17.53 -29.41 10.25
CA GLU A 287 -17.10 -28.52 9.15
C GLU A 287 -15.72 -27.88 9.42
N LYS A 288 -15.37 -27.64 10.69
CA LYS A 288 -14.05 -27.15 11.09
C LYS A 288 -12.95 -28.19 10.83
N THR A 289 -13.26 -29.47 11.05
CA THR A 289 -12.33 -30.58 10.82
C THR A 289 -12.21 -30.94 9.33
N GLY A 290 -13.32 -30.83 8.57
CA GLY A 290 -13.34 -31.04 7.12
C GLY A 290 -12.48 -30.05 6.33
N ASN A 291 -12.47 -28.77 6.73
CA ASN A 291 -11.64 -27.74 6.09
C ASN A 291 -10.14 -27.86 6.45
N GLN A 292 -9.79 -28.31 7.66
CA GLN A 292 -8.39 -28.62 8.00
C GLN A 292 -7.86 -29.78 7.14
N ASN A 293 -8.64 -30.83 6.91
CA ASN A 293 -8.23 -31.95 6.06
C ASN A 293 -8.14 -31.59 4.57
N LEU A 294 -8.98 -30.67 4.07
CA LEU A 294 -8.88 -30.16 2.71
C LEU A 294 -7.62 -29.31 2.50
N ILE A 295 -7.24 -28.48 3.48
CA ILE A 295 -6.00 -27.68 3.42
C ILE A 295 -4.75 -28.59 3.43
N TYR A 296 -4.73 -29.63 4.28
CA TYR A 296 -3.63 -30.61 4.29
C TYR A 296 -3.57 -31.48 3.02
N SER A 297 -4.71 -31.77 2.36
CA SER A 297 -4.72 -32.54 1.11
C SER A 297 -4.20 -31.75 -0.11
N SER A 298 -4.33 -30.42 -0.09
CA SER A 298 -3.80 -29.54 -1.16
C SER A 298 -2.29 -29.26 -1.04
N GLU A 299 -1.69 -29.44 0.15
CA GLU A 299 -0.23 -29.30 0.33
C GLU A 299 0.54 -30.60 0.00
N CYS A 300 -0.11 -31.77 0.02
CA CYS A 300 0.51 -33.04 -0.35
C CYS A 300 0.51 -33.33 -1.86
N THR A 301 -0.17 -32.54 -2.70
CA THR A 301 -0.22 -32.73 -4.16
C THR A 301 0.75 -31.84 -4.95
N SER A 302 1.54 -30.99 -4.29
CA SER A 302 2.63 -30.21 -4.91
C SER A 302 4.04 -30.72 -4.58
N ALA A 303 4.17 -31.96 -4.11
CA ALA A 303 5.44 -32.66 -3.97
C ALA A 303 5.39 -33.96 -4.80
N GLY A 304 5.51 -33.80 -6.11
CA GLY A 304 5.68 -34.85 -7.11
C GLY A 304 6.37 -34.27 -8.34
#